data_AF-A0AAW6TXC6-F1
#
_entry.id   AF-A0AAW6TXC6-F1
#
_cell.length_a   1.000
_cell.length_b   1.000
_cell.length_c   1.000
_cell.angle_alpha   90.00
_cell.angle_beta   90.00
_cell.angle_gamma   90.00
#
_symmetry.space_group_name_H-M   'P 1'
#
loop_
_entity.id
_entity.type
_entity.pdbx_description
1 polymer ?
#
loop_
_entity_poly.entity_id
_entity_poly.type
_entity_poly.pdbx_seq_one_letter_code
_entity_poly.pdbx_strand_id
1 'polypeptide(L)' 'MHIIAQCPRCGYRWWLDATAADRRMRCRKCFRLLKVPDLTEVPEATAVLSQAKGELYVDDTGNTYG' A
#
# COMPACT_ATOMS: atom_id res chain seq x y z
N MET A 1 13.85 -9.35 -1.22
CA MET A 1 12.46 -9.26 -0.71
C MET A 1 11.53 -9.04 -1.88
N HIS A 2 10.29 -9.51 -1.80
CA HIS A 2 9.29 -9.32 -2.84
C HIS A 2 8.08 -8.58 -2.31
N ILE A 3 7.53 -7.67 -3.13
CA ILE A 3 6.30 -6.94 -2.82
C ILE A 3 5.16 -7.61 -3.59
N ILE A 4 4.08 -7.97 -2.89
CA ILE A 4 2.84 -8.40 -3.55
C ILE A 4 2.03 -7.15 -3.84
N ALA A 5 2.00 -6.72 -5.10
CA ALA A 5 1.16 -5.60 -5.50
C ALA A 5 -0.24 -6.09 -5.90
N GLN A 6 -1.27 -5.39 -5.44
CA GLN A 6 -2.65 -5.57 -5.88
C GLN A 6 -3.16 -4.30 -6.53
N CYS A 7 -3.72 -4.39 -7.75
CA CYS A 7 -4.31 -3.24 -8.40
C CYS A 7 -5.60 -2.82 -7.68
N PRO A 8 -5.72 -1.56 -7.21
CA PRO A 8 -6.92 -1.09 -6.52
C PRO A 8 -8.15 -0.97 -7.44
N ARG A 9 -7.96 -0.97 -8.76
CA ARG A 9 -9.06 -0.88 -9.75
C ARG A 9 -9.62 -2.22 -10.18
N CYS A 10 -8.76 -3.19 -10.50
CA CYS A 10 -9.19 -4.46 -11.13
C CYS A 10 -8.84 -5.70 -10.31
N GLY A 11 -8.23 -5.54 -9.14
CA GLY A 11 -7.89 -6.62 -8.23
C GLY A 11 -6.74 -7.53 -8.68
N TYR A 12 -6.17 -7.32 -9.88
CA TYR A 12 -5.04 -8.13 -10.37
C TYR A 12 -3.86 -8.05 -9.41
N ARG A 13 -3.24 -9.21 -9.12
CA ARG A 13 -2.11 -9.34 -8.19
C ARG A 13 -0.87 -9.80 -8.92
N TRP A 14 0.29 -9.27 -8.56
CA TRP A 14 1.57 -9.71 -9.12
C TRP A 14 2.73 -9.41 -8.17
N TRP A 15 3.82 -10.13 -8.36
CA TRP A 15 5.04 -9.96 -7.58
C TRP A 15 5.92 -8.88 -8.19
N LEU A 16 6.53 -8.09 -7.32
CA LEU A 16 7.52 -7.08 -7.65
C LEU A 16 8.80 -7.32 -6.87
N ASP A 17 9.90 -6.92 -7.47
CA ASP A 17 11.17 -6.80 -6.78
C ASP A 17 11.15 -5.62 -5.80
N ALA A 18 11.96 -5.68 -4.73
CA ALA A 18 12.07 -4.61 -3.75
C ALA A 18 12.50 -3.26 -4.37
N THR A 19 13.23 -3.28 -5.50
CA THR A 19 13.58 -2.07 -6.26
C THR A 19 12.36 -1.32 -6.84
N ALA A 20 11.16 -1.92 -6.80
CA ALA A 20 9.93 -1.25 -7.18
C ALA A 20 9.35 -0.34 -6.10
N ALA A 21 9.91 -0.34 -4.87
CA ALA A 21 9.51 0.56 -3.79
C ALA A 21 9.61 2.03 -4.22
N ASP A 22 8.67 2.86 -3.74
CA ASP A 22 8.49 4.28 -4.09
C ASP A 22 8.29 4.58 -5.60
N ARG A 23 8.23 3.57 -6.47
CA ARG A 23 8.04 3.77 -7.90
C ARG A 23 6.56 3.84 -8.28
N ARG A 24 6.28 4.62 -9.33
CA ARG A 24 5.00 4.57 -10.04
C ARG A 24 5.05 3.50 -11.12
N MET A 25 4.00 2.70 -11.18
CA MET A 25 3.89 1.64 -12.16
C MET A 25 2.48 1.50 -12.71
N ARG A 26 2.34 0.86 -13.86
CA ARG A 26 1.04 0.55 -14.46
C ARG A 26 0.62 -0.88 -14.13
N CYS A 27 -0.65 -1.07 -13.82
CA CYS A 27 -1.24 -2.39 -13.71
C CYS A 27 -1.10 -3.15 -15.04
N ARG A 28 -0.62 -4.40 -14.99
CA ARG A 28 -0.44 -5.24 -16.19
C ARG A 28 -1.76 -5.68 -16.86
N LYS A 29 -2.91 -5.45 -16.22
CA LYS A 29 -4.24 -5.82 -16.74
C LYS A 29 -5.05 -4.62 -17.21
N CYS A 30 -5.21 -3.59 -16.37
CA CYS A 30 -6.06 -2.43 -16.67
C CYS A 30 -5.30 -1.14 -16.95
N PHE A 31 -3.97 -1.19 -16.97
CA PHE A 31 -3.06 -0.06 -17.23
C PHE A 31 -3.19 1.15 -16.29
N ARG A 32 -3.99 1.04 -15.22
CA ARG A 32 -4.09 2.08 -14.18
C ARG A 32 -2.71 2.34 -13.58
N LEU A 33 -2.34 3.62 -13.46
CA LEU A 33 -1.16 4.06 -12.74
C LEU A 33 -1.39 3.95 -11.23
N LEU A 34 -0.46 3.34 -10.52
CA LEU A 34 -0.44 3.20 -9.06
C LEU A 34 0.96 3.50 -8.52
N LYS A 35 1.04 4.06 -7.32
CA LYS A 35 2.30 4.24 -6.58
C LYS A 35 2.52 3.01 -5.70
N VAL A 36 3.71 2.44 -5.75
CA VAL A 36 4.18 1.46 -4.76
C VAL A 36 4.70 2.26 -3.56
N PRO A 37 4.27 1.98 -2.32
CA PRO A 37 4.75 2.71 -1.15
C PRO A 37 6.26 2.48 -0.94
N ASP A 38 6.90 3.39 -0.21
CA ASP A 38 8.26 3.15 0.24
C ASP A 38 8.28 2.04 1.29
N LEU A 39 9.31 1.20 1.29
CA LEU A 39 9.41 0.08 2.24
C LEU A 39 9.67 0.54 3.68
N THR A 40 10.18 1.76 3.88
CA THR A 40 10.38 2.35 5.20
C THR A 40 9.07 2.82 5.84
N GLU A 41 8.05 3.12 5.03
CA GLU A 41 6.73 3.57 5.50
C GLU A 41 5.82 2.38 5.89
N VAL A 42 6.05 1.19 5.32
CA VAL A 42 5.22 0.01 5.56
C VAL A 42 5.20 -0.43 7.03
N PRO A 43 6.33 -0.52 7.75
CA PRO A 43 6.35 -0.89 9.16
C PRO A 43 5.49 0.02 10.04
N GLU A 44 5.56 1.33 9.83
CA GLU A 44 4.78 2.32 10.58
C GLU A 44 3.27 2.10 10.36
N ALA A 45 2.85 1.95 9.10
CA ALA A 45 1.45 1.66 8.77
C ALA A 45 0.98 0.34 9.39
N THR A 46 1.81 -0.71 9.39
CA THR A 46 1.46 -1.99 10.02
C THR A 46 1.38 -1.91 11.54
N ALA A 47 2.21 -1.09 12.18
CA ALA A 47 2.16 -0.86 13.62
C ALA A 47 0.82 -0.24 14.02
N VAL A 48 0.37 0.80 13.31
CA VAL A 48 -0.94 1.44 13.54
C VAL A 48 -2.07 0.42 13.40
N LEU A 49 -2.08 -0.37 12.33
CA LEU A 49 -3.12 -1.39 12.11
C LEU A 49 -3.13 -2.48 13.18
N SER A 50 -1.96 -2.91 13.67
CA SER A 50 -1.88 -3.94 14.71
C SER A 50 -2.40 -3.47 16.08
N GLN A 51 -2.35 -2.16 16.36
CA GLN A 51 -2.84 -1.58 17.60
C GLN A 51 -4.33 -1.23 17.55
N ALA A 52 -4.91 -1.16 16.35
CA ALA A 52 -6.32 -0.87 16.16
C ALA A 52 -7.20 -1.97 16.76
N LYS A 53 -8.08 -1.59 17.70
CA LYS A 53 -9.03 -2.50 18.36
C LYS A 53 -10.36 -2.63 17.60
N GLY A 54 -10.54 -1.88 16.52
CA GLY A 54 -11.78 -1.76 15.76
C GLY A 54 -11.57 -1.00 14.45
N GLU A 55 -12.64 -0.41 13.91
CA GLU A 55 -12.55 0.47 12.74
C GLU A 55 -11.66 1.67 13.04
N LEU A 56 -10.70 1.94 12.17
CA LEU A 56 -9.79 3.06 12.27
C LEU A 56 -10.12 4.09 11.19
N TYR A 57 -10.45 5.30 11.61
CA TYR A 57 -10.70 6.44 10.73
C TYR A 57 -9.44 7.31 10.70
N VAL A 58 -9.05 7.80 9.51
CA VAL A 58 -7.84 8.61 9.32
C VAL A 58 -8.20 9.87 8.56
N ASP A 59 -7.78 11.04 9.06
CA ASP A 59 -7.99 12.32 8.36
C ASP A 59 -6.90 12.60 7.30
N ASP A 60 -7.02 13.74 6.61
CA ASP A 60 -6.09 14.18 5.57
C ASP A 60 -4.72 14.60 6.11
N THR A 61 -4.62 14.86 7.41
CA THR A 61 -3.36 15.16 8.11
C THR A 61 -2.70 13.93 8.74
N GLY A 62 -3.35 12.76 8.65
CA GLY A 62 -2.85 11.50 9.18
C GLY A 62 -3.20 11.23 10.65
N ASN A 63 -4.08 12.04 11.27
CA ASN A 63 -4.57 11.73 12.61
C ASN A 63 -5.47 10.50 12.56
N THR A 64 -5.35 9.64 13.56
CA THR A 64 -6.12 8.39 13.67
C THR A 64 -7.19 8.50 14.75
N TYR A 65 -8.36 7.92 14.47
CA TYR A 65 -9.51 7.86 15.36
C TYR A 65 -10.04 6.42 15.37
N GLY A 66 -10.62 5.98 16.48
CA GLY A 66 -11.17 4.63 16.63
C GLY A 66 -12.10 4.51 17.82
#